data_AF-A0A2D7XL28-F1
#
_entry.id   AF-A0A2D7XL28-F1
#
_cell.length_a   1.000
_cell.length_b   1.000
_cell.length_c   1.000
_cell.angle_alpha   90.00
_cell.angle_beta   90.00
_cell.angle_gamma   90.00
#
_symmetry.space_group_name_H-M   'P 1'
#
loop_
_entity.id
_entity.type
_entity.pdbx_description
1 polymer ?
#
loop_
_entity_poly.entity_id
_entity_poly.type
_entity_poly.pdbx_seq_one_letter_code
_entity_poly.pdbx_strand_id
1 'polypeptide(L)'
;MHLSQLEKLDFVTNDLKSLRDAIVDAISHNAPLDSGGLKGHLIGIGFENLMTRLEQLPDARMLDFVRPESDSEDVVSGWLDAVELQHRLITLTAEKREAETDLAADTTQENFERLMAIENEISTLESKTLN
;
A
#
# COMPACT_ATOMS: atom_id res chain seq x y z
N MET A 1 12.05 -11.82 -6.72
CA MET A 1 12.69 -10.50 -6.92
C MET A 1 11.85 -9.32 -6.40
N HIS A 2 10.81 -9.55 -5.57
CA HIS A 2 9.85 -8.52 -5.14
C HIS A 2 9.88 -8.21 -3.62
N LEU A 3 10.69 -8.92 -2.85
CA LEU A 3 10.75 -8.78 -1.38
C LEU A 3 11.09 -7.34 -0.95
N SER A 4 11.99 -6.68 -1.67
CA SER A 4 12.39 -5.30 -1.40
C SER A 4 11.27 -4.27 -1.58
N GLN A 5 10.23 -4.57 -2.36
CA GLN A 5 9.06 -3.70 -2.49
C GLN A 5 8.08 -3.93 -1.35
N LEU A 6 7.94 -5.18 -0.89
CA LEU A 6 7.15 -5.51 0.29
C LEU A 6 7.73 -4.87 1.56
N GLU A 7 9.05 -4.90 1.74
CA GLU A 7 9.75 -4.28 2.87
C GLU A 7 9.55 -2.75 2.94
N LYS A 8 9.37 -2.10 1.79
CA LYS A 8 9.17 -0.65 1.68
C LYS A 8 7.75 -0.19 1.97
N LEU A 9 6.78 -1.11 2.05
CA LEU A 9 5.40 -0.75 2.38
C LEU A 9 5.33 -0.24 3.81
N ASP A 10 5.16 1.07 3.98
CA ASP A 10 4.87 1.64 5.29
C ASP A 10 3.37 1.73 5.50
N PHE A 11 2.88 1.01 6.50
CA PHE A 11 1.48 1.02 6.90
C PHE A 11 1.31 1.92 8.12
N VAL A 12 0.24 2.71 8.21
CA VAL A 12 0.03 3.54 9.41
C VAL A 12 -0.29 2.69 10.65
N THR A 13 -0.95 1.55 10.48
CA THR A 13 -1.40 0.67 11.57
C THR A 13 -0.37 -0.40 11.91
N ASN A 14 -0.11 -0.61 13.20
CA ASN A 14 0.80 -1.65 13.67
C ASN A 14 0.40 -3.06 13.21
N ASP A 15 -0.90 -3.39 13.19
CA ASP A 15 -1.38 -4.72 12.77
C ASP A 15 -0.94 -5.09 11.34
N LEU A 16 -1.00 -4.13 10.40
CA LEU A 16 -0.55 -4.34 9.02
C LEU A 16 0.98 -4.34 8.90
N LYS A 17 1.70 -3.59 9.73
CA LYS A 17 3.17 -3.69 9.82
C LYS A 17 3.58 -5.08 10.27
N SER A 18 2.97 -5.59 11.34
CA SER A 18 3.24 -6.93 11.86
C SER A 18 2.89 -8.01 10.85
N LEU A 19 1.79 -7.86 10.09
CA LEU A 19 1.45 -8.78 9.01
C LEU A 19 2.51 -8.79 7.89
N ARG A 20 2.95 -7.60 7.43
CA ARG A 20 4.03 -7.47 6.45
C ARG A 20 5.31 -8.15 6.94
N ASP A 21 5.72 -7.87 8.17
CA ASP A 21 6.94 -8.42 8.75
C ASP A 21 6.88 -9.95 8.84
N ALA A 22 5.71 -10.51 9.20
CA ALA A 22 5.50 -11.96 9.21
C ALA A 22 5.56 -12.58 7.80
N ILE A 23 5.06 -11.89 6.78
CA ILE A 23 5.17 -12.36 5.38
C ILE A 23 6.64 -12.33 4.92
N VAL A 24 7.36 -11.23 5.20
CA VAL A 24 8.79 -11.10 4.88
C VAL A 24 9.60 -12.20 5.58
N ASP A 25 9.31 -12.47 6.86
CA ASP A 25 9.95 -13.51 7.64
C ASP A 25 9.71 -14.91 7.03
N ALA A 26 8.46 -15.25 6.72
CA ALA A 26 8.09 -16.54 6.13
C ALA A 26 8.79 -16.79 4.78
N ILE A 27 8.87 -15.75 3.93
CA ILE A 27 9.55 -15.83 2.62
C ILE A 27 11.06 -15.96 2.80
N SER A 28 11.64 -15.22 3.76
CA SER A 28 13.10 -15.19 4.00
C SER A 28 13.64 -16.52 4.54
N HIS A 29 12.81 -17.27 5.27
CA HIS A 29 13.16 -18.60 5.77
C HIS A 29 12.95 -19.73 4.74
N ASN A 30 12.67 -19.37 3.47
CA ASN A 30 12.72 -20.24 2.28
C ASN A 30 11.88 -21.52 2.39
N ALA A 31 10.77 -21.47 3.11
CA ALA A 31 9.78 -22.53 3.07
C ALA A 31 9.06 -22.46 1.70
N PRO A 32 8.92 -23.56 0.94
CA PRO A 32 8.12 -23.61 -0.28
C PRO A 32 6.64 -23.56 0.10
N LEU A 33 6.19 -22.39 0.55
CA LEU A 33 4.79 -22.14 0.85
C LEU A 33 4.14 -21.64 -0.43
N ASP A 34 3.18 -22.41 -0.93
CA ASP A 34 2.18 -21.87 -1.85
C ASP A 34 1.26 -20.88 -1.10
N SER A 35 0.32 -20.25 -1.81
CA SER A 35 -0.61 -19.28 -1.22
C SER A 35 -1.39 -19.87 -0.03
N GLY A 36 -1.76 -21.15 -0.12
CA GLY A 36 -2.45 -21.87 0.96
C GLY A 36 -1.56 -22.10 2.18
N GLY A 37 -0.31 -22.51 1.96
CA GLY A 37 0.70 -22.70 3.00
C GLY A 37 1.05 -21.40 3.71
N LEU A 38 1.18 -20.30 2.98
CA LEU A 38 1.43 -18.97 3.55
C LEU A 38 0.23 -18.53 4.40
N LYS A 39 -0.99 -18.66 3.87
CA LYS A 39 -2.22 -18.34 4.62
C LYS A 39 -2.34 -19.17 5.90
N GLY A 40 -2.09 -20.48 5.82
CA GLY A 40 -2.12 -21.37 6.98
C GLY A 40 -1.07 -21.02 8.03
N HIS A 41 0.15 -20.66 7.61
CA HIS A 41 1.20 -20.19 8.50
C HIS A 41 0.80 -18.91 9.23
N LEU A 42 0.29 -17.90 8.50
CA LEU A 42 -0.17 -16.63 9.07
C LEU A 42 -1.33 -16.81 10.07
N ILE A 43 -2.28 -17.71 9.78
CA ILE A 43 -3.34 -18.11 10.74
C ILE A 43 -2.72 -18.72 11.99
N GLY A 44 -1.77 -19.66 11.83
CA GLY A 44 -1.11 -20.35 12.93
C GLY A 44 -0.36 -19.44 13.90
N ILE A 45 0.09 -18.27 13.45
CA ILE A 45 0.76 -17.25 14.27
C ILE A 45 -0.17 -16.11 14.72
N GLY A 46 -1.48 -16.20 14.46
CA GLY A 46 -2.51 -15.32 15.05
C GLY A 46 -3.11 -14.24 14.15
N PHE A 47 -2.85 -14.25 12.84
CA PHE A 47 -3.40 -13.23 11.91
C PHE A 47 -4.79 -13.53 11.34
N GLU A 48 -5.46 -14.60 11.81
CA GLU A 48 -6.76 -15.04 11.27
C GLU A 48 -7.80 -13.91 11.18
N ASN A 49 -8.06 -13.23 12.30
CA ASN A 49 -9.04 -12.14 12.35
C ASN A 49 -8.71 -10.98 11.40
N LEU A 50 -7.42 -10.64 11.28
CA LEU A 50 -6.97 -9.57 10.39
C LEU A 50 -7.17 -9.97 8.92
N MET A 51 -6.77 -11.18 8.54
CA MET A 51 -6.96 -11.67 7.17
C MET A 51 -8.43 -11.77 6.80
N THR A 52 -9.29 -12.29 7.69
CA THR A 52 -10.74 -12.30 7.45
C THR A 52 -11.27 -10.89 7.21
N ARG A 53 -10.84 -9.90 7.98
CA ARG A 53 -11.26 -8.50 7.76
C ARG A 53 -10.79 -7.97 6.41
N LEU A 54 -9.54 -8.23 6.03
CA LEU A 54 -8.98 -7.83 4.73
C LEU A 54 -9.74 -8.46 3.56
N GLU A 55 -10.10 -9.74 3.64
CA GLU A 55 -10.90 -10.45 2.62
C GLU A 55 -12.34 -9.93 2.50
N GLN A 56 -12.85 -9.26 3.54
CA GLN A 56 -14.17 -8.63 3.53
C GLN A 56 -14.14 -7.15 3.14
N LEU A 57 -12.96 -6.56 2.86
CA LEU A 57 -12.89 -5.18 2.39
C LEU A 57 -13.54 -5.05 1.00
N PRO A 58 -14.55 -4.19 0.82
CA PRO A 58 -15.22 -4.00 -0.46
C PRO A 58 -14.23 -3.55 -1.54
N ASP A 59 -13.36 -2.59 -1.20
CA ASP A 59 -12.41 -1.97 -2.12
C ASP A 59 -11.37 -2.98 -2.62
N ALA A 60 -10.95 -3.92 -1.76
CA ALA A 60 -10.02 -4.98 -2.14
C ALA A 60 -10.62 -5.92 -3.21
N ARG A 61 -11.95 -6.08 -3.23
CA ARG A 61 -12.66 -6.91 -4.24
C ARG A 61 -12.88 -6.19 -5.56
N MET A 62 -12.73 -4.88 -5.59
CA MET A 62 -12.81 -4.09 -6.82
C MET A 62 -11.50 -4.15 -7.62
N LEU A 63 -10.40 -4.55 -6.99
CA LEU A 63 -9.12 -4.74 -7.65
C LEU A 63 -9.10 -6.05 -8.44
N ASP A 64 -9.05 -5.95 -9.76
CA ASP A 64 -9.09 -7.11 -10.66
C ASP A 64 -7.95 -8.10 -10.42
N PHE A 65 -6.78 -7.63 -9.96
CA PHE A 65 -5.61 -8.48 -9.69
C PHE A 65 -5.67 -9.24 -8.36
N VAL A 66 -6.68 -8.99 -7.51
CA VAL A 66 -6.85 -9.66 -6.20
C VAL A 66 -7.80 -10.86 -6.28
N ARG A 67 -8.45 -11.07 -7.44
CA ARG A 67 -9.42 -12.15 -7.61
C ARG A 67 -8.72 -13.53 -7.61
N PRO A 68 -9.36 -14.58 -7.07
CA PRO A 68 -8.80 -15.93 -7.06
C PRO A 68 -8.45 -16.47 -8.46
N GLU A 69 -9.14 -15.99 -9.50
CA GLU A 69 -8.98 -16.42 -10.88
C GLU A 69 -7.92 -15.64 -11.66
N SER A 70 -7.30 -14.61 -11.05
CA SER A 70 -6.32 -13.76 -11.73
C SER A 70 -5.02 -14.52 -12.00
N ASP A 71 -4.49 -14.36 -13.21
CA ASP A 71 -3.22 -14.98 -13.58
C ASP A 71 -2.05 -14.35 -12.81
N SER A 72 -0.99 -15.12 -12.57
CA SER A 72 0.12 -14.68 -11.72
C SER A 72 0.82 -13.41 -12.23
N GLU A 73 0.82 -13.18 -13.54
CA GLU A 73 1.40 -11.98 -14.15
C GLU A 73 0.59 -10.73 -13.80
N ASP A 74 -0.74 -10.81 -13.90
CA ASP A 74 -1.65 -9.72 -13.53
C ASP A 74 -1.59 -9.42 -12.03
N VAL A 75 -1.50 -10.47 -11.19
CA VAL A 75 -1.32 -10.33 -9.74
C VAL A 75 -0.05 -9.55 -9.42
N VAL A 76 1.08 -9.90 -10.06
CA VAL A 76 2.36 -9.22 -9.82
C VAL A 76 2.33 -7.79 -10.34
N SER A 77 1.79 -7.57 -11.54
CA SER A 77 1.69 -6.22 -12.13
C SER A 77 0.83 -5.30 -11.27
N GLY A 78 -0.41 -5.71 -10.97
CA GLY A 78 -1.33 -4.90 -10.17
C GLY A 78 -0.82 -4.68 -8.74
N TRP A 79 -0.12 -5.64 -8.15
CA TRP A 79 0.52 -5.44 -6.86
C TRP A 79 1.65 -4.41 -6.91
N LEU A 80 2.50 -4.43 -7.94
CA LEU A 80 3.56 -3.42 -8.11
C LEU A 80 2.99 -2.02 -8.31
N ASP A 81 1.94 -1.89 -9.12
CA ASP A 81 1.25 -0.62 -9.34
C ASP A 81 0.65 -0.08 -8.03
N ALA A 82 0.03 -0.95 -7.22
CA ALA A 82 -0.50 -0.58 -5.91
C ALA A 82 0.59 -0.12 -4.93
N VAL A 83 1.75 -0.79 -4.91
CA VAL A 83 2.91 -0.40 -4.08
C VAL A 83 3.44 0.97 -4.51
N GLU A 84 3.62 1.19 -5.80
CA GLU A 84 4.12 2.46 -6.34
C GLU A 84 3.18 3.62 -6.00
N LEU A 85 1.88 3.40 -6.21
CA LEU A 85 0.84 4.35 -5.87
C LEU A 85 0.84 4.69 -4.36
N GLN A 86 0.90 3.69 -3.49
CA GLN A 86 0.94 3.93 -2.04
C GLN A 86 2.18 4.73 -1.65
N HIS A 87 3.35 4.39 -2.20
CA HIS A 87 4.58 5.13 -1.96
C HIS A 87 4.48 6.59 -2.44
N ARG A 88 3.88 6.83 -3.61
CA ARG A 88 3.66 8.18 -4.14
C ARG A 88 2.71 9.00 -3.26
N LEU A 89 1.60 8.42 -2.81
CA LEU A 89 0.64 9.09 -1.93
C LEU A 89 1.26 9.45 -0.57
N ILE A 90 2.06 8.56 0.02
CA ILE A 90 2.78 8.85 1.28
C ILE A 90 3.76 10.02 1.10
N THR A 91 4.54 10.00 0.02
CA THR A 91 5.51 11.05 -0.30
C THR A 91 4.80 12.40 -0.48
N LEU A 92 3.77 12.46 -1.33
CA LEU A 92 3.00 13.67 -1.58
C LEU A 92 2.29 14.19 -0.31
N THR A 93 1.82 13.30 0.56
CA THR A 93 1.22 13.71 1.84
C THR A 93 2.25 14.36 2.77
N ALA A 94 3.51 13.89 2.76
CA ALA A 94 4.58 14.53 3.51
C ALA A 94 4.96 15.89 2.89
N GLU A 95 5.12 15.96 1.57
CA GLU A 95 5.39 17.19 0.83
C GLU A 95 4.29 18.24 1.04
N LYS A 96 3.02 17.80 1.08
CA LYS A 96 1.87 18.67 1.38
C LYS A 96 2.02 19.35 2.74
N ARG A 97 2.36 18.58 3.80
CA ARG A 97 2.54 19.14 5.16
C ARG A 97 3.67 20.16 5.21
N GLU A 98 4.74 19.92 4.46
CA GLU A 98 5.84 20.87 4.31
C GLU A 98 5.37 22.15 3.62
N ALA A 99 4.68 22.04 2.49
CA ALA A 99 4.14 23.19 1.74
C ALA A 99 3.11 24.00 2.55
N GLU A 100 2.27 23.33 3.35
CA GLU A 100 1.36 23.99 4.30
C GLU A 100 2.12 24.80 5.36
N THR A 101 3.24 24.25 5.87
CA THR A 101 4.10 24.92 6.85
C THR A 101 4.79 26.13 6.23
N ASP A 102 5.32 26.00 5.02
CA ASP A 102 5.99 27.07 4.28
C ASP A 102 5.02 28.22 3.96
N LEU A 103 3.80 27.92 3.51
CA LEU A 103 2.79 28.93 3.24
C LEU A 103 2.33 29.68 4.50
N ALA A 104 2.23 28.97 5.63
CA ALA A 104 1.91 29.57 6.92
C ALA A 104 3.04 30.47 7.44
N ALA A 105 4.29 30.11 7.17
CA ALA A 105 5.47 30.91 7.53
C ALA A 105 5.65 32.12 6.61
N ASP A 106 5.41 31.95 5.30
CA ASP A 106 5.55 32.98 4.27
C ASP A 106 4.43 32.87 3.23
N THR A 107 3.45 33.76 3.32
CA THR A 107 2.26 33.76 2.47
C THR A 107 2.56 34.40 1.11
N THR A 108 3.24 33.65 0.25
CA THR A 108 3.55 34.04 -1.14
C THR A 108 2.69 33.29 -2.15
N GLN A 109 2.59 33.86 -3.35
CA GLN A 109 1.92 33.21 -4.48
C GLN A 109 2.61 31.89 -4.86
N GLU A 110 3.95 31.85 -4.79
CA GLU A 110 4.75 30.66 -5.09
C GLU A 110 4.44 29.50 -4.14
N ASN A 111 4.40 29.76 -2.83
CA ASN A 111 4.08 28.74 -1.83
C ASN A 111 2.64 28.23 -1.99
N PHE A 112 1.71 29.12 -2.35
CA PHE A 112 0.32 28.75 -2.62
C PHE A 112 0.22 27.85 -3.87
N GLU A 113 0.88 28.22 -4.97
CA GLU A 113 0.90 27.43 -6.21
C GLU A 113 1.53 26.06 -6.01
N ARG A 114 2.61 25.95 -5.23
CA ARG A 114 3.22 24.67 -4.85
C ARG A 114 2.24 23.78 -4.10
N LEU A 115 1.54 24.31 -3.09
CA LEU A 115 0.56 23.54 -2.32
C LEU A 115 -0.58 23.04 -3.22
N MET A 116 -1.14 23.91 -4.07
CA MET A 116 -2.22 23.54 -5.00
C MET A 116 -1.79 22.48 -6.01
N ALA A 117 -0.55 22.52 -6.49
CA ALA A 117 -0.02 21.50 -7.40
C ALA A 117 0.01 20.11 -6.73
N ILE A 118 0.48 20.05 -5.48
CA ILE A 118 0.52 18.80 -4.70
C ILE A 118 -0.90 18.27 -4.44
N GLU A 119 -1.84 19.12 -4.05
CA GLU A 119 -3.24 18.71 -3.80
C GLU A 119 -3.91 18.15 -5.07
N ASN A 120 -3.67 18.78 -6.22
CA ASN A 120 -4.19 18.31 -7.50
C ASN A 120 -3.59 16.94 -7.90
N GLU A 121 -2.30 16.72 -7.62
CA GLU A 121 -1.66 15.43 -7.90
C GLU A 121 -2.25 14.32 -7.01
N ILE A 122 -2.41 14.57 -5.70
CA ILE A 122 -3.03 13.63 -4.77
C ILE A 122 -4.44 13.26 -5.24
N SER A 123 -5.28 14.27 -5.55
CA SER A 123 -6.65 14.04 -6.01
C SER A 123 -6.71 13.24 -7.31
N THR A 124 -5.77 13.48 -8.23
CA THR A 124 -5.66 12.72 -9.48
C THR A 124 -5.33 11.24 -9.23
N LEU A 125 -4.43 10.96 -8.27
CA LEU A 125 -4.03 9.61 -7.91
C LEU A 125 -5.16 8.86 -7.18
N GLU A 126 -5.86 9.50 -6.24
CA GLU A 126 -7.01 8.93 -5.53
C GLU A 126 -8.21 8.67 -6.47
N SER A 127 -8.35 9.47 -7.53
CA SER A 127 -9.41 9.23 -8.52
C SER A 127 -9.10 8.00 -9.40
N LYS A 128 -7.82 7.64 -9.57
CA LYS A 128 -7.42 6.45 -10.34
C LYS A 128 -7.66 5.14 -9.58
N THR A 129 -7.74 5.18 -8.24
CA THR A 129 -7.99 3.99 -7.43
C THR A 129 -9.46 3.62 -7.30
N LEU A 130 -10.36 4.57 -7.58
CA LEU A 130 -11.81 4.42 -7.44
C LEU A 130 -12.52 4.09 -8.77
N ASN A 131 -11.79 3.98 -9.89
CA ASN A 131 -12.32 3.72 -11.23
C ASN A 131 -11.88 2.36 -11.77
#